data_AF-A0A836WG35-F1
#
_entry.id   AF-A0A836WG35-F1
#
_cell.length_a   1.000
_cell.length_b   1.000
_cell.length_c   1.000
_cell.angle_alpha   90.00
_cell.angle_beta   90.00
_cell.angle_gamma   90.00
#
_symmetry.space_group_name_H-M   'P 1'
#
loop_
_entity.id
_entity.type
_entity.pdbx_description
1 polymer ?
#
loop_
_entity_poly.entity_id
_entity_poly.type
_entity_poly.pdbx_seq_one_letter_code
_entity_poly.pdbx_strand_id
1 'polypeptide(L)'
;MKKLSEALVAIIGMILMSSSYAINYTYDSLNRLTSVNYDSKQFINYTRDDAGNLIEVETNIFLYTINGKLLDKQGNPIVGAMVQVDKRAFAITDSNGYWEIIDLPEGRYNLIAKKEGFVFMGQDFEVGNQDWITELKISVLSEFKIRIIPVDFKKPAEQGKKFRFSITAINGGDRVATDASIVYSIPENTELVKIRGLGDVTCDGIVSEENETTCILPELPIGAMAEIEIEIYLELSELLGPYPILKNVATLYSNYPNIDVAKRWTPIQPYLSVFCEGNPNPIVLGGLLHYECDIELNDNAPEIRATGVHFKMQLPDELRPEFVTTTSESHICDTSNWPTLNCPIGELSVADINDISEVTVVMETVLEDIIMLELVSLLQVTADNYEGHINKVKTKIDFGDVEVDGVIALDVTNSMKPMLNSIIRVVKKLLIEGFANEEQPLFIAIVSFRDENEIKLEAATDDLDLLLMALERLEASGGGLCPEASAQASLIAVKHIKPRGSFVFVTDSLPYDNAETEAALAEIAQLISDKDIKVFAPIKVDSNCIDNLK
;
A
#
# COMPACT_ATOMS: atom_id res chain seq x y z
N MET A 1 46.64 -10.91 2.45
CA MET A 1 45.61 -11.31 3.43
C MET A 1 44.35 -10.52 3.12
N LYS A 2 43.24 -11.24 2.91
CA LYS A 2 41.97 -10.89 2.25
C LYS A 2 41.18 -9.65 2.78
N LYS A 3 41.77 -8.81 3.63
CA LYS A 3 41.09 -7.73 4.38
C LYS A 3 41.54 -6.30 4.02
N LEU A 4 42.17 -6.12 2.86
CA LEU A 4 42.37 -4.77 2.29
C LEU A 4 41.16 -4.31 1.44
N SER A 5 40.12 -5.14 1.27
CA SER A 5 38.92 -4.86 0.46
C SER A 5 37.68 -4.41 1.24
N GLU A 6 37.63 -4.63 2.57
CA GLU A 6 36.52 -4.17 3.43
C GLU A 6 36.74 -2.73 3.92
N ALA A 7 38.01 -2.29 4.00
CA ALA A 7 38.40 -1.00 4.55
C ALA A 7 38.10 0.22 3.66
N LEU A 8 37.59 0.02 2.43
CA LEU A 8 37.23 1.12 1.51
C LEU A 8 35.69 1.31 1.38
N VAL A 9 34.90 0.33 1.83
CA VAL A 9 33.44 0.27 1.59
C VAL A 9 32.63 1.14 2.57
N ALA A 10 33.17 1.44 3.74
CA ALA A 10 32.43 2.16 4.81
C ALA A 10 32.92 3.59 5.12
N ILE A 11 34.14 3.95 4.69
CA ILE A 11 34.82 5.20 5.16
C ILE A 11 34.27 6.48 4.50
N ILE A 12 33.47 6.35 3.44
CA ILE A 12 32.66 7.44 2.87
C ILE A 12 31.19 7.09 3.18
N GLY A 13 30.80 7.04 4.46
CA GLY A 13 30.09 8.16 5.07
C GLY A 13 30.04 9.39 4.17
N MET A 14 28.87 10.00 4.06
CA MET A 14 28.71 11.30 3.39
C MET A 14 28.93 11.14 1.88
N ILE A 15 27.87 11.13 1.09
CA ILE A 15 27.26 12.37 0.68
C ILE A 15 25.80 12.03 0.33
N LEU A 16 24.88 12.46 1.19
CA LEU A 16 23.45 12.66 0.89
C LEU A 16 22.54 11.42 0.91
N MET A 17 22.46 10.72 2.05
CA MET A 17 21.16 10.17 2.47
C MET A 17 20.33 11.30 3.09
N SER A 18 20.00 12.31 2.29
CA SER A 18 19.16 13.41 2.75
C SER A 18 17.71 12.94 2.80
N SER A 19 17.30 12.57 4.01
CA SER A 19 15.95 12.27 4.54
C SER A 19 15.70 10.86 5.06
N SER A 20 16.68 10.22 5.71
CA SER A 20 16.39 9.38 6.88
C SER A 20 16.94 10.10 8.11
N TYR A 21 16.11 10.29 9.14
CA TYR A 21 16.59 10.80 10.41
C TYR A 21 17.09 9.61 11.22
N ALA A 22 18.31 9.69 11.75
CA ALA A 22 18.74 8.71 12.75
C ALA A 22 17.86 8.89 13.98
N ILE A 23 17.14 7.84 14.35
CA ILE A 23 16.20 7.85 15.48
C ILE A 23 16.92 7.62 16.80
N ASN A 24 18.04 6.87 16.80
CA ASN A 24 18.79 6.60 18.01
C ASN A 24 20.29 6.44 17.77
N TYR A 25 21.09 6.94 18.70
CA TYR A 25 22.54 6.76 18.76
C TYR A 25 22.88 6.13 20.10
N THR A 26 23.50 4.96 20.09
CA THR A 26 24.00 4.35 21.33
C THR A 26 25.49 4.61 21.50
N TYR A 27 25.91 4.79 22.75
CA TYR A 27 27.29 5.02 23.12
C TYR A 27 27.71 4.06 24.22
N ASP A 28 28.98 3.68 24.23
CA ASP A 28 29.56 2.94 25.36
C ASP A 28 29.84 3.84 26.58
N SER A 29 30.30 3.24 27.68
CA SER A 29 30.64 3.96 28.92
C SER A 29 31.78 4.99 28.78
N LEU A 30 32.46 5.01 27.64
CA LEU A 30 33.49 5.99 27.29
C LEU A 30 32.97 7.05 26.30
N ASN A 31 31.65 7.10 26.08
CA ASN A 31 30.94 8.01 25.20
C ASN A 31 31.36 7.89 23.72
N ARG A 32 31.71 6.67 23.28
CA ARG A 32 32.03 6.37 21.88
C ARG A 32 30.84 5.71 21.21
N LEU A 33 30.54 6.11 19.97
CA LEU A 33 29.39 5.59 19.22
C LEU A 33 29.52 4.07 19.00
N THR A 34 28.50 3.33 19.44
CA THR A 34 28.38 1.86 19.35
C THR A 34 27.31 1.41 18.38
N SER A 35 26.24 2.19 18.18
CA SER A 35 25.29 1.94 17.09
C SER A 35 24.60 3.21 16.60
N VAL A 36 24.19 3.18 15.33
CA VAL A 36 23.26 4.16 14.73
C VAL A 36 22.06 3.38 14.22
N ASN A 37 20.87 3.75 14.65
CA ASN A 37 19.61 3.19 14.15
C ASN A 37 18.86 4.28 13.37
N TYR A 38 18.40 3.94 12.18
CA TYR A 38 17.61 4.82 11.31
C TYR A 38 16.13 4.48 11.39
N ASP A 39 15.27 5.46 11.07
CA ASP A 39 13.82 5.27 10.88
C ASP A 39 13.48 4.11 9.94
N SER A 40 14.30 3.86 8.92
CA SER A 40 14.20 2.74 7.96
C SER A 40 14.59 1.35 8.48
N LYS A 41 14.76 1.15 9.79
CA LYS A 41 15.21 -0.11 10.43
C LYS A 41 16.61 -0.59 10.02
N GLN A 42 17.33 0.25 9.28
CA GLN A 42 18.76 0.10 9.04
C GLN A 42 19.52 0.39 10.34
N PHE A 43 20.53 -0.42 10.63
CA PHE A 43 21.46 -0.22 11.72
C PHE A 43 22.90 -0.26 11.22
N ILE A 44 23.75 0.44 11.97
CA ILE A 44 25.20 0.31 11.89
C ILE A 44 25.68 0.02 13.29
N ASN A 45 26.20 -1.19 13.52
CA ASN A 45 26.83 -1.58 14.78
C ASN A 45 28.34 -1.48 14.64
N TYR A 46 28.98 -0.88 15.63
CA TYR A 46 30.44 -0.73 15.69
C TYR A 46 30.98 -1.62 16.80
N THR A 47 31.77 -2.63 16.44
CA THR A 47 32.51 -3.43 17.42
C THR A 47 33.91 -2.84 17.61
N ARG A 48 34.34 -2.68 18.86
CA ARG A 48 35.65 -2.11 19.21
C ARG A 48 36.41 -3.03 20.17
N ASP A 49 37.74 -2.98 20.14
CA ASP A 49 38.57 -3.66 21.14
C ASP A 49 38.65 -2.86 22.45
N ASP A 50 39.26 -3.46 23.48
CA ASP A 50 39.49 -2.81 24.78
C ASP A 50 40.36 -1.54 24.67
N ALA A 51 41.15 -1.41 23.61
CA ALA A 51 41.95 -0.22 23.31
C ALA A 51 41.16 0.86 22.54
N GLY A 52 39.93 0.56 22.11
CA GLY A 52 39.03 1.46 21.38
C GLY A 52 39.18 1.47 19.86
N ASN A 53 40.00 0.58 19.30
CA ASN A 53 40.12 0.43 17.86
C ASN A 53 38.86 -0.24 17.31
N LEU A 54 38.39 0.23 16.16
CA LEU A 54 37.26 -0.38 15.45
C LEU A 54 37.71 -1.74 14.89
N ILE A 55 37.04 -2.82 15.32
CA ILE A 55 37.29 -4.19 14.88
C ILE A 55 36.36 -4.56 13.71
N GLU A 56 35.08 -4.24 13.84
CA GLU A 56 34.03 -4.68 12.93
C GLU A 56 32.94 -3.61 12.81
N VAL A 57 32.34 -3.54 11.63
CA VAL A 57 31.15 -2.75 11.37
C VAL A 57 30.12 -3.69 10.76
N GLU A 58 29.03 -3.92 11.47
CA GLU A 58 27.91 -4.74 11.01
C GLU A 58 26.78 -3.81 10.57
N THR A 59 26.19 -4.11 9.42
CA THR A 59 25.10 -3.31 8.84
C THR A 59 24.02 -4.21 8.24
N ASN A 60 22.74 -3.90 8.44
CA ASN A 60 21.62 -4.50 7.69
C ASN A 60 21.06 -3.51 6.67
N ILE A 61 21.83 -3.19 5.62
CA ILE A 61 21.31 -2.33 4.56
C ILE A 61 20.57 -3.23 3.56
N PHE A 62 19.24 -3.22 3.63
CA PHE A 62 18.41 -3.78 2.58
C PHE A 62 18.40 -2.82 1.39
N LEU A 63 19.00 -3.29 0.29
CA LEU A 63 19.15 -2.56 -0.95
C LEU A 63 18.28 -3.22 -2.02
N TYR A 64 17.41 -2.41 -2.59
CA TYR A 64 16.42 -2.81 -3.56
C TYR A 64 16.80 -2.27 -4.94
N THR A 65 16.40 -3.00 -5.96
CA THR A 65 16.56 -2.66 -7.37
C THR A 65 15.20 -2.33 -7.95
N ILE A 66 15.14 -1.28 -8.75
CA ILE A 66 13.99 -1.01 -9.60
C ILE A 66 14.43 -1.06 -11.06
N ASN A 67 13.55 -1.54 -11.93
CA ASN A 67 13.81 -1.55 -13.37
C ASN A 67 12.52 -1.39 -14.17
N GLY A 68 12.66 -1.25 -15.49
CA GLY A 68 11.52 -1.25 -16.39
C GLY A 68 11.91 -0.94 -17.81
N LYS A 69 10.90 -0.71 -18.66
CA LYS A 69 11.07 -0.25 -20.05
C LYS A 69 10.26 1.00 -20.31
N LEU A 70 10.88 1.95 -21.02
CA LEU A 70 10.16 3.09 -21.60
C LEU A 70 9.85 2.82 -23.06
N LEU A 71 8.55 2.77 -23.36
CA LEU A 71 8.03 2.56 -24.71
C LEU A 71 7.17 3.76 -25.13
N ASP A 72 7.19 4.08 -26.42
CA ASP A 72 6.27 5.05 -27.01
C ASP A 72 4.86 4.47 -27.19
N LYS A 73 3.92 5.27 -27.70
CA LYS A 73 2.53 4.86 -27.93
C LYS A 73 2.37 3.74 -28.96
N GLN A 74 3.40 3.48 -29.77
CA GLN A 74 3.44 2.41 -30.76
C GLN A 74 4.15 1.15 -30.23
N GLY A 75 4.62 1.16 -28.97
CA GLY A 75 5.37 0.08 -28.35
C GLY A 75 6.86 0.08 -28.72
N ASN A 76 7.39 1.13 -29.37
CA ASN A 76 8.81 1.20 -29.68
C ASN A 76 9.61 1.71 -28.46
N PRO A 77 10.83 1.20 -28.26
CA PRO A 77 11.72 1.69 -27.21
C PRO A 77 12.07 3.18 -27.29
N ILE A 78 11.94 3.89 -26.16
CA ILE A 78 12.43 5.26 -26.00
C ILE A 78 13.87 5.21 -25.50
N VAL A 79 14.83 5.39 -26.40
CA VAL A 79 16.27 5.32 -26.10
C VAL A 79 16.80 6.65 -25.54
N GLY A 80 17.67 6.58 -24.54
CA GLY A 80 18.35 7.75 -23.97
C GLY A 80 17.42 8.71 -23.22
N ALA A 81 16.34 8.18 -22.64
CA ALA A 81 15.49 8.88 -21.70
C ALA A 81 16.08 8.76 -20.30
N MET A 82 16.00 9.82 -19.51
CA MET A 82 16.44 9.82 -18.13
C MET A 82 15.29 9.41 -17.22
N VAL A 83 15.49 8.35 -16.45
CA VAL A 83 14.58 7.92 -15.38
C VAL A 83 15.22 8.32 -14.05
N GLN A 84 14.50 9.05 -13.22
CA GLN A 84 15.03 9.65 -11.99
C GLN A 84 14.14 9.28 -10.81
N VAL A 85 14.76 8.82 -9.71
CA VAL A 85 14.12 8.61 -8.41
C VAL A 85 14.43 9.81 -7.51
N ASP A 86 13.37 10.49 -7.10
CA ASP A 86 13.42 11.76 -6.36
C ASP A 86 14.45 12.73 -6.99
N LYS A 87 15.48 13.08 -6.21
CA LYS A 87 16.67 13.83 -6.65
C LYS A 87 17.96 13.05 -6.34
N ARG A 88 17.85 11.74 -6.08
CA ARG A 88 18.93 10.92 -5.50
C ARG A 88 19.62 10.05 -6.54
N ALA A 89 18.85 9.32 -7.34
CA ALA A 89 19.37 8.33 -8.29
C ALA A 89 18.75 8.53 -9.67
N PHE A 90 19.48 8.15 -10.72
CA PHE A 90 18.96 8.16 -12.08
C PHE A 90 19.59 7.07 -12.94
N ALA A 91 18.87 6.68 -13.98
CA ALA A 91 19.31 5.78 -15.05
C ALA A 91 18.99 6.40 -16.41
N ILE A 92 19.72 5.96 -17.44
CA ILE A 92 19.44 6.33 -18.84
C ILE A 92 19.00 5.07 -19.57
N THR A 93 17.89 5.14 -20.31
CA THR A 93 17.40 3.98 -21.06
C THR A 93 18.34 3.56 -22.17
N ASP A 94 18.53 2.25 -22.30
CA ASP A 94 19.36 1.62 -23.33
C ASP A 94 18.66 1.56 -24.70
N SER A 95 19.25 0.83 -25.66
CA SER A 95 18.68 0.64 -27.01
C SER A 95 17.35 -0.14 -27.03
N ASN A 96 17.05 -0.90 -25.98
CA ASN A 96 15.81 -1.62 -25.79
C ASN A 96 14.80 -0.84 -24.93
N GLY A 97 15.14 0.40 -24.55
CA GLY A 97 14.32 1.24 -23.69
C GLY A 97 14.40 0.81 -22.22
N TYR A 98 15.26 -0.14 -21.89
CA TYR A 98 15.41 -0.69 -20.54
C TYR A 98 16.20 0.27 -19.65
N TRP A 99 15.79 0.37 -18.39
CA TRP A 99 16.48 1.13 -17.35
C TRP A 99 16.51 0.34 -16.05
N GLU A 100 17.52 0.61 -15.22
CA GLU A 100 17.72 -0.02 -13.92
C GLU A 100 18.35 0.98 -12.95
N ILE A 101 17.81 1.05 -11.74
CA ILE A 101 18.38 1.80 -10.61
C ILE A 101 18.52 0.82 -9.45
N ILE A 102 19.75 0.63 -8.99
CA ILE A 102 20.11 -0.26 -7.87
C ILE A 102 20.35 0.55 -6.59
N ASP A 103 20.56 -0.18 -5.49
CA ASP A 103 20.96 0.38 -4.19
C ASP A 103 19.95 1.38 -3.60
N LEU A 104 18.65 1.13 -3.78
CA LEU A 104 17.60 1.89 -3.10
C LEU A 104 17.37 1.32 -1.70
N PRO A 105 17.48 2.12 -0.63
CA PRO A 105 16.96 1.76 0.68
C PRO A 105 15.47 1.44 0.64
N GLU A 106 15.01 0.65 1.60
CA GLU A 106 13.58 0.53 1.90
C GLU A 106 12.91 1.90 2.05
N GLY A 107 11.70 2.03 1.53
CA GLY A 107 10.84 3.18 1.72
C GLY A 107 10.09 3.61 0.48
N ARG A 108 9.40 4.75 0.62
CA ARG A 108 8.58 5.35 -0.44
C ARG A 108 9.38 6.36 -1.25
N TYR A 109 9.10 6.39 -2.55
CA TYR A 109 9.81 7.19 -3.56
C TYR A 109 8.87 7.76 -4.63
N ASN A 110 9.32 8.82 -5.30
CA ASN A 110 8.72 9.30 -6.54
C ASN A 110 9.66 9.05 -7.74
N LEU A 111 9.11 8.51 -8.82
CA LEU A 111 9.78 8.21 -10.08
C LEU A 111 9.32 9.20 -11.17
N ILE A 112 10.26 9.77 -11.91
CA ILE A 112 9.98 10.67 -13.03
C ILE A 112 10.87 10.30 -14.22
N ALA A 113 10.27 10.18 -15.41
CA ALA A 113 11.00 10.07 -16.67
C ALA A 113 11.07 11.40 -17.41
N LYS A 114 12.17 11.64 -18.14
CA LYS A 114 12.41 12.85 -18.93
C LYS A 114 13.07 12.50 -20.26
N LYS A 115 12.45 12.94 -21.36
CA LYS A 115 13.00 12.87 -22.72
C LYS A 115 12.39 14.01 -23.55
N GLU A 116 13.21 14.71 -24.32
CA GLU A 116 12.72 15.72 -25.26
C GLU A 116 11.71 15.10 -26.24
N GLY A 117 10.58 15.78 -26.44
CA GLY A 117 9.49 15.31 -27.30
C GLY A 117 8.51 14.34 -26.65
N PHE A 118 8.75 13.91 -25.41
CA PHE A 118 7.85 13.03 -24.65
C PHE A 118 7.43 13.70 -23.35
N VAL A 119 6.18 13.45 -22.97
CA VAL A 119 5.59 13.90 -21.71
C VAL A 119 5.31 12.67 -20.87
N PHE A 120 5.76 12.66 -19.62
CA PHE A 120 5.56 11.53 -18.71
C PHE A 120 4.81 12.00 -17.47
N MET A 121 3.99 11.12 -16.91
CA MET A 121 3.46 11.31 -15.57
C MET A 121 4.44 10.69 -14.58
N GLY A 122 4.75 11.40 -13.51
CA GLY A 122 5.48 10.79 -12.40
C GLY A 122 4.64 9.69 -11.75
N GLN A 123 5.32 8.70 -11.19
CA GLN A 123 4.68 7.61 -10.44
C GLN A 123 5.24 7.58 -9.03
N ASP A 124 4.41 7.27 -8.04
CA ASP A 124 4.88 6.99 -6.69
C ASP A 124 5.00 5.48 -6.52
N PHE A 125 6.02 5.03 -5.80
CA PHE A 125 6.26 3.62 -5.53
C PHE A 125 6.91 3.42 -4.17
N GLU A 126 6.90 2.19 -3.69
CA GLU A 126 7.55 1.76 -2.46
C GLU A 126 8.43 0.55 -2.79
N VAL A 127 9.63 0.52 -2.23
CA VAL A 127 10.50 -0.67 -2.23
C VAL A 127 10.68 -1.10 -0.79
N GLY A 128 10.63 -2.40 -0.54
CA GLY A 128 10.60 -2.92 0.82
C GLY A 128 10.20 -4.38 0.84
N ASN A 129 10.02 -4.92 2.04
CA ASN A 129 9.42 -6.23 2.26
C ASN A 129 10.04 -7.40 1.45
N GLN A 130 11.35 -7.37 1.21
CA GLN A 130 12.07 -8.41 0.43
C GLN A 130 11.67 -8.53 -1.06
N ASP A 131 10.93 -7.57 -1.61
CA ASP A 131 10.75 -7.43 -3.06
C ASP A 131 12.02 -6.78 -3.67
N TRP A 132 13.14 -7.51 -3.64
CA TRP A 132 14.48 -7.02 -4.01
C TRP A 132 14.57 -6.38 -5.40
N ILE A 133 13.66 -6.76 -6.29
CA ILE A 133 13.55 -6.24 -7.65
C ILE A 133 12.10 -5.85 -7.92
N THR A 134 11.84 -4.57 -8.14
CA THR A 134 10.52 -4.06 -8.52
C THR A 134 10.54 -3.55 -9.97
N GLU A 135 9.73 -4.15 -10.84
CA GLU A 135 9.52 -3.62 -12.18
C GLU A 135 8.46 -2.51 -12.16
N LEU A 136 8.81 -1.32 -12.66
CA LEU A 136 7.93 -0.16 -12.72
C LEU A 136 7.63 0.21 -14.18
N LYS A 137 6.35 0.45 -14.47
CA LYS A 137 5.86 0.81 -15.81
C LYS A 137 5.56 2.31 -15.85
N ILE A 138 6.36 3.06 -16.62
CA ILE A 138 6.13 4.49 -16.86
C ILE A 138 5.57 4.67 -18.27
N SER A 139 4.37 5.24 -18.36
CA SER A 139 3.69 5.48 -19.64
C SER A 139 3.89 6.91 -20.13
N VAL A 140 4.06 7.06 -21.45
CA VAL A 140 4.01 8.37 -22.12
C VAL A 140 2.58 8.89 -22.03
N LEU A 141 2.41 10.11 -21.52
CA LEU A 141 1.12 10.77 -21.47
C LEU A 141 0.63 11.06 -22.89
N SER A 142 -0.66 10.78 -23.12
CA SER A 142 -1.37 11.03 -24.37
C SER A 142 -2.55 11.97 -24.22
N GLU A 143 -2.79 12.46 -23.01
CA GLU A 143 -3.96 13.22 -22.61
C GLU A 143 -3.54 14.35 -21.66
N PHE A 144 -4.44 15.31 -21.46
CA PHE A 144 -4.28 16.30 -20.41
C PHE A 144 -4.69 15.68 -19.07
N LYS A 145 -3.74 15.57 -18.15
CA LYS A 145 -3.91 14.81 -16.91
C LYS A 145 -3.58 15.64 -15.67
N ILE A 146 -4.15 15.26 -14.54
CA ILE A 146 -3.91 15.85 -13.22
C ILE A 146 -3.31 14.81 -12.26
N ARG A 147 -2.49 15.27 -11.31
CA ARG A 147 -1.91 14.45 -10.24
C ARG A 147 -1.87 15.23 -8.94
N ILE A 148 -2.16 14.56 -7.83
CA ILE A 148 -2.03 15.11 -6.47
C ILE A 148 -0.82 14.44 -5.80
N ILE A 149 0.09 15.25 -5.25
CA ILE A 149 1.32 14.80 -4.62
C ILE A 149 1.44 15.48 -3.25
N PRO A 150 1.53 14.74 -2.13
CA PRO A 150 1.83 15.35 -0.85
C PRO A 150 3.27 15.89 -0.83
N VAL A 151 3.48 17.03 -0.17
CA VAL A 151 4.81 17.65 -0.06
C VAL A 151 5.76 16.76 0.77
N ASP A 152 5.23 16.11 1.79
CA ASP A 152 5.91 15.03 2.52
C ASP A 152 5.13 13.74 2.31
N PHE A 153 5.60 12.92 1.36
CA PHE A 153 4.97 11.65 1.01
C PHE A 153 5.53 10.46 1.80
N LYS A 154 6.52 10.70 2.67
CA LYS A 154 7.18 9.64 3.44
C LYS A 154 6.50 9.38 4.79
N LYS A 155 5.73 10.33 5.30
CA LYS A 155 5.03 10.23 6.58
C LYS A 155 3.51 10.31 6.39
N PRO A 156 2.73 9.64 7.24
CA PRO A 156 1.29 9.89 7.32
C PRO A 156 1.02 11.36 7.70
N ALA A 157 -0.17 11.86 7.41
CA ALA A 157 -0.59 13.16 7.89
C ALA A 157 -0.97 13.06 9.38
N GLU A 158 -0.40 13.88 10.25
CA GLU A 158 -0.71 13.82 11.68
C GLU A 158 -1.89 14.71 12.06
N GLN A 159 -2.79 14.21 12.90
CA GLN A 159 -3.88 14.97 13.52
C GLN A 159 -3.31 16.15 14.31
N GLY A 160 -3.94 17.33 14.18
CA GLY A 160 -3.47 18.56 14.82
C GLY A 160 -2.31 19.26 14.08
N LYS A 161 -1.85 18.72 12.93
CA LYS A 161 -0.88 19.38 12.05
C LYS A 161 -1.50 19.90 10.77
N LYS A 162 -0.81 20.85 10.17
CA LYS A 162 -1.08 21.31 8.80
C LYS A 162 -0.45 20.35 7.81
N PHE A 163 -1.21 19.94 6.81
CA PHE A 163 -0.76 19.04 5.78
C PHE A 163 -0.78 19.73 4.42
N ARG A 164 0.23 19.45 3.59
CA ARG A 164 0.46 20.18 2.34
C ARG A 164 0.53 19.26 1.15
N PHE A 165 -0.06 19.70 0.04
CA PHE A 165 -0.05 19.02 -1.24
C PHE A 165 0.29 19.98 -2.37
N SER A 166 0.84 19.42 -3.44
CA SER A 166 0.86 20.02 -4.76
C SER A 166 -0.12 19.28 -5.67
N ILE A 167 -0.95 20.02 -6.40
CA ILE A 167 -1.72 19.51 -7.52
C ILE A 167 -1.04 19.97 -8.80
N THR A 168 -0.70 19.04 -9.68
CA THR A 168 -0.04 19.31 -10.96
C THR A 168 -0.93 18.87 -12.11
N ALA A 169 -1.25 19.79 -13.02
CA ALA A 169 -1.83 19.47 -14.32
C ALA A 169 -0.74 19.46 -15.39
N ILE A 170 -0.71 18.43 -16.25
CA ILE A 170 0.32 18.21 -17.26
C ILE A 170 -0.35 17.93 -18.60
N ASN A 171 -0.13 18.79 -19.59
CA ASN A 171 -0.70 18.61 -20.92
C ASN A 171 0.14 17.62 -21.76
N GLY A 172 -0.17 16.33 -21.67
CA GLY A 172 0.40 15.30 -22.55
C GLY A 172 -0.44 15.01 -23.80
N GLY A 173 -1.45 15.83 -24.08
CA GLY A 173 -2.36 15.63 -25.20
C GLY A 173 -1.79 16.05 -26.56
N ASP A 174 -2.69 16.30 -27.51
CA ASP A 174 -2.37 16.56 -28.92
C ASP A 174 -2.55 18.04 -29.33
N ARG A 175 -2.95 18.92 -28.40
CA ARG A 175 -3.23 20.34 -28.64
C ARG A 175 -2.96 21.19 -27.40
N VAL A 176 -2.97 22.51 -27.58
CA VAL A 176 -2.91 23.47 -26.45
C VAL A 176 -4.19 23.33 -25.61
N ALA A 177 -4.03 23.16 -24.30
CA ALA A 177 -5.15 23.16 -23.36
C ALA A 177 -5.57 24.60 -23.10
N THR A 178 -6.85 24.89 -23.29
CA THR A 178 -7.47 26.21 -23.07
C THR A 178 -8.71 26.06 -22.19
N ASP A 179 -9.17 27.17 -21.64
CA ASP A 179 -10.33 27.23 -20.73
C ASP A 179 -10.19 26.21 -19.58
N ALA A 180 -8.96 26.04 -19.10
CA ALA A 180 -8.61 24.98 -18.17
C ALA A 180 -8.78 25.45 -16.73
N SER A 181 -9.38 24.59 -15.90
CA SER A 181 -9.55 24.82 -14.47
C SER A 181 -9.38 23.54 -13.67
N ILE A 182 -8.93 23.70 -12.44
CA ILE A 182 -8.88 22.63 -11.44
C ILE A 182 -9.91 22.97 -10.37
N VAL A 183 -10.81 22.03 -10.13
CA VAL A 183 -11.74 22.07 -9.00
C VAL A 183 -11.20 21.10 -7.96
N TYR A 184 -10.88 21.61 -6.77
CA TYR A 184 -10.42 20.82 -5.64
C TYR A 184 -11.54 20.68 -4.63
N SER A 185 -11.96 19.43 -4.38
CA SER A 185 -12.96 19.12 -3.37
C SER A 185 -12.24 18.94 -2.03
N ILE A 186 -12.53 19.84 -1.09
CA ILE A 186 -11.92 19.84 0.25
C ILE A 186 -12.49 18.64 1.01
N PRO A 187 -11.65 17.76 1.57
CA PRO A 187 -12.15 16.60 2.28
C PRO A 187 -12.94 16.99 3.54
N GLU A 188 -13.92 16.18 3.92
CA GLU A 188 -14.64 16.33 5.18
C GLU A 188 -13.68 16.28 6.39
N ASN A 189 -14.06 16.91 7.51
CA ASN A 189 -13.26 17.01 8.73
C ASN A 189 -11.89 17.68 8.53
N THR A 190 -11.79 18.54 7.51
CA THR A 190 -10.60 19.37 7.26
C THR A 190 -10.97 20.82 7.02
N GLU A 191 -10.04 21.72 7.37
CA GLU A 191 -10.14 23.15 7.06
C GLU A 191 -9.13 23.50 5.97
N LEU A 192 -9.58 24.21 4.92
CA LEU A 192 -8.66 24.80 3.95
C LEU A 192 -7.93 25.99 4.57
N VAL A 193 -6.64 25.81 4.88
CA VAL A 193 -5.80 26.87 5.44
C VAL A 193 -5.33 27.81 4.35
N LYS A 194 -4.91 27.26 3.20
CA LYS A 194 -4.37 28.02 2.09
C LYS A 194 -4.48 27.25 0.78
N ILE A 195 -4.80 27.97 -0.30
CA ILE A 195 -4.61 27.50 -1.67
C ILE A 195 -3.89 28.59 -2.46
N ARG A 196 -2.92 28.19 -3.29
CA ARG A 196 -2.11 29.12 -4.09
C ARG A 196 -1.71 28.51 -5.42
N GLY A 197 -2.04 29.19 -6.51
CA GLY A 197 -1.47 28.91 -7.83
C GLY A 197 -0.01 29.35 -7.92
N LEU A 198 0.83 28.54 -8.57
CA LEU A 198 2.19 28.89 -8.95
C LEU A 198 2.23 29.46 -10.37
N GLY A 199 3.11 30.44 -10.61
CA GLY A 199 3.18 31.13 -11.90
C GLY A 199 1.91 31.93 -12.20
N ASP A 200 1.33 31.71 -13.38
CA ASP A 200 0.15 32.42 -13.87
C ASP A 200 -1.18 31.74 -13.48
N VAL A 201 -1.14 30.73 -12.60
CA VAL A 201 -2.34 30.08 -12.07
C VAL A 201 -3.03 30.98 -11.05
N THR A 202 -4.33 31.18 -11.20
CA THR A 202 -5.14 32.00 -10.28
C THR A 202 -6.14 31.13 -9.53
N CYS A 203 -6.07 31.14 -8.20
CA CYS A 203 -7.03 30.44 -7.34
C CYS A 203 -7.89 31.46 -6.61
N ASP A 204 -9.20 31.22 -6.54
CA ASP A 204 -10.12 32.13 -5.83
C ASP A 204 -9.97 32.04 -4.31
N GLY A 205 -9.61 30.86 -3.79
CA GLY A 205 -9.59 30.57 -2.35
C GLY A 205 -10.96 30.66 -1.69
N ILE A 206 -12.03 30.68 -2.50
CA ILE A 206 -13.41 30.75 -2.02
C ILE A 206 -13.91 29.31 -1.97
N VAL A 207 -14.34 28.89 -0.78
CA VAL A 207 -14.97 27.59 -0.57
C VAL A 207 -16.45 27.71 -0.93
N SER A 208 -16.91 26.88 -1.87
CA SER A 208 -18.30 26.79 -2.30
C SER A 208 -19.19 26.09 -1.27
N GLU A 209 -20.50 26.09 -1.48
CA GLU A 209 -21.44 25.31 -0.66
C GLU A 209 -21.22 23.78 -0.77
N GLU A 210 -20.56 23.34 -1.84
CA GLU A 210 -20.18 21.93 -2.08
C GLU A 210 -18.80 21.59 -1.50
N ASN A 211 -18.22 22.48 -0.67
CA ASN A 211 -16.88 22.37 -0.08
C ASN A 211 -15.75 22.28 -1.12
N GLU A 212 -15.88 23.04 -2.22
CA GLU A 212 -14.89 23.05 -3.30
C GLU A 212 -14.26 24.42 -3.50
N THR A 213 -13.04 24.46 -4.04
CA THR A 213 -12.38 25.70 -4.49
C THR A 213 -11.84 25.53 -5.90
N THR A 214 -11.83 26.61 -6.68
CA THR A 214 -11.45 26.57 -8.09
C THR A 214 -10.17 27.37 -8.36
N CYS A 215 -9.30 26.78 -9.18
CA CYS A 215 -8.14 27.43 -9.75
C CYS A 215 -8.23 27.45 -11.28
N ILE A 216 -8.10 28.63 -11.86
CA ILE A 216 -8.05 28.85 -13.30
C ILE A 216 -6.60 28.74 -13.76
N LEU A 217 -6.37 27.90 -14.77
CA LEU A 217 -5.06 27.66 -15.36
C LEU A 217 -4.83 28.57 -16.57
N PRO A 218 -3.58 28.94 -16.87
CA PRO A 218 -3.24 29.58 -18.14
C PRO A 218 -3.42 28.61 -19.30
N GLU A 219 -3.28 29.10 -20.54
CA GLU A 219 -3.13 28.21 -21.69
C GLU A 219 -1.87 27.36 -21.53
N LEU A 220 -1.99 26.05 -21.71
CA LEU A 220 -0.89 25.11 -21.53
C LEU A 220 -0.54 24.46 -22.87
N PRO A 221 0.61 24.81 -23.49
CA PRO A 221 1.15 24.08 -24.63
C PRO A 221 1.40 22.60 -24.30
N ILE A 222 1.57 21.77 -25.33
CA ILE A 222 1.92 20.36 -25.15
C ILE A 222 3.24 20.25 -24.38
N GLY A 223 3.24 19.45 -23.31
CA GLY A 223 4.35 19.28 -22.37
C GLY A 223 4.45 20.35 -21.27
N ALA A 224 3.63 21.40 -21.32
CA ALA A 224 3.58 22.38 -20.23
C ALA A 224 2.83 21.82 -19.01
N MET A 225 3.18 22.36 -17.84
CA MET A 225 2.56 22.00 -16.56
C MET A 225 2.12 23.25 -15.79
N ALA A 226 1.06 23.11 -15.01
CA ALA A 226 0.59 24.08 -14.04
C ALA A 226 0.53 23.42 -12.65
N GLU A 227 0.83 24.19 -11.60
CA GLU A 227 0.93 23.68 -10.24
C GLU A 227 0.20 24.57 -9.25
N ILE A 228 -0.48 23.94 -8.29
CA ILE A 228 -1.19 24.57 -7.18
C ILE A 228 -0.66 23.98 -5.87
N GLU A 229 -0.33 24.83 -4.91
CA GLU A 229 -0.04 24.43 -3.54
C GLU A 229 -1.32 24.53 -2.69
N ILE A 230 -1.58 23.50 -1.91
CA ILE A 230 -2.69 23.41 -0.96
C ILE A 230 -2.13 23.12 0.43
N GLU A 231 -2.65 23.82 1.42
CA GLU A 231 -2.45 23.55 2.84
C GLU A 231 -3.82 23.38 3.49
N ILE A 232 -4.01 22.25 4.17
CA ILE A 232 -5.20 21.95 4.96
C ILE A 232 -4.81 21.72 6.42
N TYR A 233 -5.76 21.91 7.32
CA TYR A 233 -5.64 21.57 8.73
C TYR A 233 -6.61 20.44 9.05
N LEU A 234 -6.15 19.43 9.78
CA LEU A 234 -6.93 18.26 10.17
C LEU A 234 -7.63 18.54 11.50
N GLU A 235 -8.84 19.08 11.45
CA GLU A 235 -9.72 19.26 12.61
C GLU A 235 -10.56 17.99 12.81
N LEU A 236 -9.94 16.95 13.34
CA LEU A 236 -10.60 15.68 13.63
C LEU A 236 -11.40 15.81 14.94
N SER A 237 -12.63 16.31 14.86
CA SER A 237 -13.61 16.26 15.95
C SER A 237 -14.45 14.98 15.92
N GLU A 238 -14.54 14.31 14.76
CA GLU A 238 -15.13 12.99 14.56
C GLU A 238 -14.17 12.18 13.65
N LEU A 239 -13.57 11.10 14.16
CA LEU A 239 -12.70 10.22 13.37
C LEU A 239 -13.39 9.72 12.09
N LEU A 240 -12.63 9.60 11.00
CA LEU A 240 -13.02 9.06 9.69
C LEU A 240 -13.27 7.53 9.70
N GLY A 241 -13.88 7.01 10.77
CA GLY A 241 -14.07 5.59 10.98
C GLY A 241 -12.79 4.84 11.39
N PRO A 242 -12.81 3.50 11.37
CA PRO A 242 -11.74 2.65 11.91
C PRO A 242 -10.43 2.69 11.10
N TYR A 243 -10.32 3.50 10.04
CA TYR A 243 -9.09 3.67 9.25
C TYR A 243 -9.06 5.10 8.72
N PRO A 244 -8.53 6.08 9.47
CA PRO A 244 -8.64 7.46 9.09
C PRO A 244 -7.75 7.73 7.87
N ILE A 245 -8.41 7.88 6.72
CA ILE A 245 -7.76 8.13 5.44
C ILE A 245 -8.37 9.38 4.83
N LEU A 246 -7.51 10.33 4.50
CA LEU A 246 -7.92 11.52 3.80
C LEU A 246 -8.00 11.27 2.29
N LYS A 247 -9.18 11.36 1.69
CA LYS A 247 -9.37 11.28 0.24
C LYS A 247 -9.40 12.68 -0.36
N ASN A 248 -8.31 13.06 -1.00
CA ASN A 248 -8.19 14.31 -1.76
C ASN A 248 -8.65 14.05 -3.19
N VAL A 249 -9.52 14.92 -3.71
CA VAL A 249 -10.06 14.81 -5.07
C VAL A 249 -9.84 16.12 -5.81
N ALA A 250 -9.33 16.04 -7.03
CA ALA A 250 -9.14 17.18 -7.90
C ALA A 250 -9.60 16.84 -9.33
N THR A 251 -10.48 17.66 -9.86
CA THR A 251 -11.08 17.48 -11.19
C THR A 251 -10.53 18.52 -12.15
N LEU A 252 -10.05 18.07 -13.30
CA LEU A 252 -9.48 18.90 -14.36
C LEU A 252 -10.47 19.07 -15.50
N TYR A 253 -10.90 20.31 -15.71
CA TYR A 253 -11.72 20.73 -16.85
C TYR A 253 -10.87 21.45 -17.88
N SER A 254 -11.22 21.31 -19.16
CA SER A 254 -10.58 22.02 -20.27
C SER A 254 -11.39 21.89 -21.56
N ASN A 255 -10.82 22.38 -22.67
CA ASN A 255 -11.27 22.11 -24.04
C ASN A 255 -11.12 20.64 -24.52
N TYR A 256 -10.48 19.75 -23.76
CA TYR A 256 -10.46 18.33 -24.06
C TYR A 256 -11.82 17.68 -23.75
N PRO A 257 -12.24 16.64 -24.52
CA PRO A 257 -13.56 16.01 -24.34
C PRO A 257 -13.67 15.18 -23.06
N ASN A 258 -12.54 14.69 -22.55
CA ASN A 258 -12.48 13.86 -21.35
C ASN A 258 -12.11 14.74 -20.16
N ILE A 259 -12.87 14.60 -19.07
CA ILE A 259 -12.54 15.15 -17.76
C ILE A 259 -11.60 14.17 -17.08
N ASP A 260 -10.53 14.69 -16.48
CA ASP A 260 -9.61 13.88 -15.69
C ASP A 260 -9.83 14.16 -14.20
N VAL A 261 -9.82 13.10 -13.38
CA VAL A 261 -10.04 13.20 -11.94
C VAL A 261 -8.85 12.53 -11.24
N ALA A 262 -8.09 13.30 -10.48
CA ALA A 262 -7.07 12.75 -9.60
C ALA A 262 -7.66 12.51 -8.22
N LYS A 263 -7.46 11.29 -7.71
CA LYS A 263 -7.74 10.92 -6.32
C LYS A 263 -6.42 10.62 -5.61
N ARG A 264 -6.29 11.05 -4.35
CA ARG A 264 -5.17 10.68 -3.48
C ARG A 264 -5.65 10.38 -2.08
N TRP A 265 -5.39 9.15 -1.65
CA TRP A 265 -5.61 8.68 -0.29
C TRP A 265 -4.34 8.93 0.53
N THR A 266 -4.48 9.63 1.65
CA THR A 266 -3.38 9.89 2.59
C THR A 266 -3.74 9.27 3.93
N PRO A 267 -2.96 8.31 4.45
CA PRO A 267 -3.15 7.81 5.80
C PRO A 267 -3.01 8.94 6.82
N ILE A 268 -3.90 8.96 7.80
CA ILE A 268 -3.83 9.90 8.92
C ILE A 268 -3.33 9.16 10.15
N GLN A 269 -2.44 9.80 10.90
CA GLN A 269 -2.03 9.40 12.24
C GLN A 269 -2.82 10.22 13.27
N PRO A 270 -3.77 9.61 14.01
CA PRO A 270 -4.49 10.28 15.08
C PRO A 270 -3.59 10.69 16.25
N TYR A 271 -4.15 11.41 17.23
CA TYR A 271 -3.46 11.73 18.49
C TYR A 271 -2.99 10.48 19.22
N LEU A 272 -3.91 9.54 19.47
CA LEU A 272 -3.59 8.21 19.98
C LEU A 272 -3.66 7.23 18.81
N SER A 273 -2.55 6.58 18.50
CA SER A 273 -2.46 5.77 17.28
C SER A 273 -1.69 4.48 17.53
N VAL A 274 -2.09 3.42 16.82
CA VAL A 274 -1.28 2.23 16.60
C VAL A 274 -0.88 2.08 15.13
N PHE A 275 0.40 1.84 14.87
CA PHE A 275 0.94 1.40 13.59
C PHE A 275 1.76 0.14 13.80
N CYS A 276 1.68 -0.80 12.86
CA CYS A 276 2.52 -1.99 12.94
C CYS A 276 3.07 -2.36 11.58
N GLU A 277 4.18 -3.06 11.61
CA GLU A 277 4.78 -3.71 10.46
C GLU A 277 4.91 -5.21 10.75
N GLY A 278 4.69 -6.03 9.72
CA GLY A 278 4.87 -7.49 9.78
C GLY A 278 5.91 -7.91 8.73
N ASN A 279 6.98 -8.57 9.17
CA ASN A 279 8.10 -8.97 8.32
C ASN A 279 8.49 -10.44 8.53
N PRO A 280 8.78 -11.23 7.49
CA PRO A 280 8.84 -10.85 6.08
C PRO A 280 7.44 -10.76 5.44
N ASN A 281 7.35 -10.04 4.32
CA ASN A 281 6.11 -9.89 3.54
C ASN A 281 6.42 -9.91 2.03
N PRO A 282 6.52 -11.10 1.41
CA PRO A 282 5.67 -12.23 1.74
C PRO A 282 6.27 -13.19 2.77
N ILE A 283 5.41 -13.93 3.47
CA ILE A 283 5.79 -15.02 4.38
C ILE A 283 5.59 -16.39 3.72
N VAL A 284 6.49 -17.33 4.00
CA VAL A 284 6.38 -18.74 3.57
C VAL A 284 5.72 -19.61 4.65
N LEU A 285 5.10 -20.72 4.26
CA LEU A 285 4.57 -21.72 5.21
C LEU A 285 5.66 -22.21 6.18
N GLY A 286 5.35 -22.26 7.47
CA GLY A 286 6.29 -22.58 8.54
C GLY A 286 7.32 -21.49 8.83
N GLY A 287 7.25 -20.35 8.14
CA GLY A 287 8.09 -19.18 8.37
C GLY A 287 7.67 -18.42 9.63
N LEU A 288 8.61 -17.61 10.14
CA LEU A 288 8.38 -16.68 11.25
C LEU A 288 7.98 -15.30 10.72
N LEU A 289 6.90 -14.75 11.24
CA LEU A 289 6.45 -13.38 11.04
C LEU A 289 6.76 -12.58 12.30
N HIS A 290 7.60 -11.57 12.16
CA HIS A 290 7.93 -10.60 13.19
C HIS A 290 7.03 -9.38 13.04
N TYR A 291 6.22 -9.13 14.06
CA TYR A 291 5.44 -7.92 14.22
C TYR A 291 6.14 -6.95 15.15
N GLU A 292 6.17 -5.68 14.73
CA GLU A 292 6.57 -4.54 15.54
C GLU A 292 5.44 -3.52 15.48
N CYS A 293 4.84 -3.23 16.63
CA CYS A 293 3.64 -2.43 16.78
C CYS A 293 3.87 -1.24 17.69
N ASP A 294 3.90 -0.04 17.13
CA ASP A 294 4.09 1.21 17.86
C ASP A 294 2.74 1.79 18.25
N ILE A 295 2.53 1.92 19.57
CA ILE A 295 1.39 2.61 20.16
C ILE A 295 1.89 3.95 20.68
N GLU A 296 1.42 5.03 20.07
CA GLU A 296 1.94 6.38 20.28
C GLU A 296 0.82 7.35 20.66
N LEU A 297 1.11 8.21 21.64
CA LEU A 297 0.45 9.49 21.84
C LEU A 297 1.31 10.59 21.22
N ASN A 298 0.85 11.22 20.14
CA ASN A 298 1.64 12.21 19.43
C ASN A 298 1.76 13.54 20.21
N ASP A 299 2.85 14.29 19.98
CA ASP A 299 3.15 15.54 20.69
C ASP A 299 2.18 16.70 20.41
N ASN A 300 1.25 16.56 19.46
CA ASN A 300 0.23 17.56 19.15
C ASN A 300 -1.08 17.30 19.92
N ALA A 301 -1.13 16.25 20.73
CA ALA A 301 -2.32 15.86 21.46
C ALA A 301 -2.79 16.97 22.43
N PRO A 302 -4.09 17.32 22.42
CA PRO A 302 -4.61 18.43 23.22
C PRO A 302 -4.58 18.17 24.73
N GLU A 303 -4.81 16.92 25.14
CA GLU A 303 -4.58 16.44 26.49
C GLU A 303 -3.20 15.77 26.56
N ILE A 304 -2.30 16.31 27.36
CA ILE A 304 -0.90 15.82 27.42
C ILE A 304 -0.73 14.40 27.96
N ARG A 305 -1.81 13.70 28.32
CA ARG A 305 -1.83 12.34 28.86
C ARG A 305 -3.01 11.56 28.29
N ALA A 306 -2.78 10.32 27.88
CA ALA A 306 -3.83 9.35 27.57
C ALA A 306 -3.89 8.31 28.69
N THR A 307 -5.04 8.11 29.32
CA THR A 307 -5.22 7.18 30.44
C THR A 307 -6.05 5.98 30.04
N GLY A 308 -5.86 4.84 30.71
CA GLY A 308 -6.58 3.61 30.39
C GLY A 308 -6.21 3.02 29.02
N VAL A 309 -5.00 3.30 28.54
CA VAL A 309 -4.55 2.87 27.20
C VAL A 309 -4.52 1.36 27.12
N HIS A 310 -5.23 0.81 26.14
CA HIS A 310 -5.32 -0.63 25.91
C HIS A 310 -5.13 -0.92 24.43
N PHE A 311 -4.16 -1.77 24.13
CA PHE A 311 -3.90 -2.28 22.79
C PHE A 311 -4.46 -3.70 22.63
N LYS A 312 -5.10 -3.95 21.50
CA LYS A 312 -5.64 -5.24 21.10
C LYS A 312 -5.20 -5.53 19.67
N MET A 313 -4.74 -6.75 19.42
CA MET A 313 -4.45 -7.26 18.09
C MET A 313 -5.20 -8.56 17.85
N GLN A 314 -5.97 -8.62 16.78
CA GLN A 314 -6.61 -9.83 16.30
C GLN A 314 -5.80 -10.35 15.12
N LEU A 315 -5.24 -11.55 15.27
CA LEU A 315 -4.50 -12.22 14.20
C LEU A 315 -5.39 -13.19 13.40
N PRO A 316 -4.96 -13.52 12.17
CA PRO A 316 -5.45 -14.70 11.45
C PRO A 316 -5.27 -16.00 12.26
N ASP A 317 -6.21 -16.94 12.08
CA ASP A 317 -6.22 -18.23 12.79
C ASP A 317 -5.04 -19.13 12.39
N GLU A 318 -4.40 -18.85 11.25
CA GLU A 318 -3.25 -19.57 10.70
C GLU A 318 -1.94 -19.24 11.42
N LEU A 319 -1.90 -18.14 12.18
CA LEU A 319 -0.73 -17.72 12.93
C LEU A 319 -0.77 -18.29 14.35
N ARG A 320 0.38 -18.71 14.87
CA ARG A 320 0.58 -19.05 16.29
C ARG A 320 1.65 -18.17 16.91
N PRO A 321 1.48 -17.73 18.17
CA PRO A 321 2.50 -16.96 18.83
C PRO A 321 3.62 -17.89 19.30
N GLU A 322 4.87 -17.55 18.99
CA GLU A 322 6.03 -18.14 19.65
C GLU A 322 6.51 -17.25 20.79
N PHE A 323 6.46 -15.94 20.58
CA PHE A 323 7.01 -14.96 21.49
C PHE A 323 6.22 -13.66 21.44
N VAL A 324 6.04 -13.04 22.61
CA VAL A 324 5.46 -11.70 22.74
C VAL A 324 6.22 -10.95 23.83
N THR A 325 6.61 -9.72 23.53
CA THR A 325 7.25 -8.81 24.48
C THR A 325 6.87 -7.36 24.19
N THR A 326 7.31 -6.44 25.06
CA THR A 326 7.12 -5.01 24.91
C THR A 326 8.44 -4.30 25.22
N THR A 327 8.64 -3.08 24.71
CA THR A 327 9.86 -2.29 24.98
C THR A 327 10.02 -1.86 26.44
N SER A 328 8.97 -2.00 27.26
CA SER A 328 9.02 -1.74 28.69
C SER A 328 8.51 -2.93 29.47
N GLU A 329 9.36 -3.49 30.34
CA GLU A 329 9.07 -4.66 31.18
C GLU A 329 7.82 -4.50 32.07
N SER A 330 7.30 -3.28 32.24
CA SER A 330 6.07 -3.03 33.00
C SER A 330 4.78 -3.37 32.28
N HIS A 331 4.81 -3.59 30.96
CA HIS A 331 3.62 -3.90 30.16
C HIS A 331 3.64 -5.36 29.71
N ILE A 332 2.75 -6.17 30.25
CA ILE A 332 2.64 -7.59 29.93
C ILE A 332 1.38 -7.81 29.11
N CYS A 333 1.54 -8.35 27.90
CA CYS A 333 0.42 -8.75 27.07
C CYS A 333 -0.09 -10.15 27.44
N ASP A 334 -1.41 -10.34 27.33
CA ASP A 334 -2.11 -11.59 27.55
C ASP A 334 -2.40 -12.31 26.21
N THR A 335 -1.89 -13.53 26.08
CA THR A 335 -2.08 -14.43 24.93
C THR A 335 -3.07 -15.56 25.19
N SER A 336 -3.72 -15.60 26.36
CA SER A 336 -4.61 -16.70 26.76
C SER A 336 -5.87 -16.83 25.90
N ASN A 337 -6.27 -15.77 25.20
CA ASN A 337 -7.44 -15.70 24.31
C ASN A 337 -7.05 -15.71 22.82
N TRP A 338 -5.99 -16.42 22.44
CA TRP A 338 -5.54 -16.52 21.05
C TRP A 338 -6.70 -16.88 20.08
N PRO A 339 -6.83 -16.23 18.89
CA PRO A 339 -5.86 -15.37 18.21
C PRO A 339 -5.93 -13.88 18.57
N THR A 340 -6.55 -13.54 19.69
CA THR A 340 -6.55 -12.18 20.21
C THR A 340 -5.41 -11.97 21.21
N LEU A 341 -4.54 -11.01 20.93
CA LEU A 341 -3.57 -10.45 21.86
C LEU A 341 -4.18 -9.21 22.56
N ASN A 342 -4.05 -9.13 23.88
CA ASN A 342 -4.49 -7.96 24.66
C ASN A 342 -3.35 -7.41 25.52
N CYS A 343 -3.06 -6.12 25.41
CA CYS A 343 -1.94 -5.46 26.07
C CYS A 343 -2.45 -4.21 26.84
N PRO A 344 -2.59 -4.28 28.18
CA PRO A 344 -2.87 -3.11 28.99
C PRO A 344 -1.62 -2.22 29.08
N ILE A 345 -1.64 -1.08 28.39
CA ILE A 345 -0.54 -0.11 28.36
C ILE A 345 -0.63 0.85 29.56
N GLY A 346 -1.85 1.23 29.96
CA GLY A 346 -2.06 2.07 31.14
C GLY A 346 -2.09 3.56 30.82
N GLU A 347 -0.96 4.25 30.86
CA GLU A 347 -0.86 5.69 30.59
C GLU A 347 0.26 5.97 29.59
N LEU A 348 -0.03 6.84 28.62
CA LEU A 348 0.97 7.48 27.76
C LEU A 348 0.95 8.99 28.02
N SER A 349 2.10 9.65 27.98
CA SER A 349 2.21 11.08 28.30
C SER A 349 3.24 11.78 27.43
N VAL A 350 2.88 12.98 26.97
CA VAL A 350 3.73 13.94 26.26
C VAL A 350 3.99 15.18 27.12
N ALA A 351 3.76 15.09 28.43
CA ALA A 351 3.93 16.21 29.36
C ALA A 351 5.40 16.59 29.60
N ASP A 352 6.30 15.60 29.57
CA ASP A 352 7.75 15.77 29.71
C ASP A 352 8.48 14.85 28.72
N ILE A 353 9.68 15.23 28.28
CA ILE A 353 10.50 14.44 27.36
C ILE A 353 10.93 13.06 27.92
N ASN A 354 10.85 12.88 29.24
CA ASN A 354 11.16 11.61 29.90
C ASN A 354 9.93 10.74 30.15
N ASP A 355 8.73 11.24 29.85
CA ASP A 355 7.52 10.44 29.94
C ASP A 355 7.47 9.41 28.80
N ILE A 356 6.74 8.32 29.03
CA ILE A 356 6.52 7.30 28.00
C ILE A 356 5.38 7.81 27.11
N SER A 357 5.71 8.36 25.95
CA SER A 357 4.75 8.75 24.91
C SER A 357 4.45 7.61 23.94
N GLU A 358 5.29 6.58 23.92
CA GLU A 358 5.25 5.48 22.97
C GLU A 358 5.61 4.15 23.62
N VAL A 359 4.88 3.08 23.26
CA VAL A 359 5.21 1.70 23.62
C VAL A 359 5.17 0.84 22.38
N THR A 360 6.24 0.08 22.14
CA THR A 360 6.33 -0.87 21.05
C THR A 360 6.03 -2.28 21.57
N VAL A 361 5.08 -2.95 20.95
CA VAL A 361 4.77 -4.37 21.17
C VAL A 361 5.45 -5.18 20.07
N VAL A 362 6.28 -6.13 20.47
CA VAL A 362 7.01 -7.02 19.56
C VAL A 362 6.46 -8.43 19.71
N MET A 363 6.18 -9.08 18.59
CA MET A 363 5.63 -10.42 18.57
C MET A 363 6.22 -11.24 17.42
N GLU A 364 6.51 -12.51 17.70
CA GLU A 364 6.90 -13.48 16.68
C GLU A 364 5.80 -14.53 16.57
N THR A 365 5.35 -14.77 15.33
CA THR A 365 4.38 -15.81 15.03
C THR A 365 4.87 -16.75 13.95
N VAL A 366 4.40 -18.00 13.96
CA VAL A 366 4.64 -18.96 12.87
C VAL A 366 3.38 -19.12 12.04
N LEU A 367 3.55 -19.17 10.72
CA LEU A 367 2.49 -19.56 9.79
C LEU A 367 2.35 -21.08 9.75
N GLU A 368 1.30 -21.64 10.35
CA GLU A 368 1.10 -23.09 10.43
C GLU A 368 0.29 -23.68 9.27
N ASP A 369 -0.55 -22.87 8.62
CA ASP A 369 -1.46 -23.29 7.56
C ASP A 369 -1.65 -22.19 6.51
N ILE A 370 -2.12 -22.55 5.31
CA ILE A 370 -2.44 -21.61 4.23
C ILE A 370 -3.88 -21.86 3.75
N ILE A 371 -4.83 -21.38 4.55
CA ILE A 371 -6.25 -21.33 4.17
C ILE A 371 -6.55 -19.94 3.59
N MET A 372 -6.17 -18.89 4.32
CA MET A 372 -6.22 -17.52 3.85
C MET A 372 -5.15 -17.27 2.79
N LEU A 373 -5.51 -16.59 1.70
CA LEU A 373 -4.57 -16.23 0.62
C LEU A 373 -3.85 -14.90 0.89
N GLU A 374 -4.35 -14.11 1.83
CA GLU A 374 -3.73 -12.91 2.36
C GLU A 374 -4.04 -12.84 3.87
N LEU A 375 -3.01 -12.58 4.68
CA LEU A 375 -3.13 -12.52 6.13
C LEU A 375 -3.43 -11.08 6.54
N VAL A 376 -4.55 -10.86 7.21
CA VAL A 376 -4.93 -9.53 7.72
C VAL A 376 -4.99 -9.56 9.23
N SER A 377 -4.08 -8.85 9.89
CA SER A 377 -4.12 -8.62 11.33
C SER A 377 -4.81 -7.29 11.62
N LEU A 378 -5.82 -7.30 12.51
CA LEU A 378 -6.54 -6.11 12.91
C LEU A 378 -6.01 -5.59 14.25
N LEU A 379 -5.74 -4.30 14.32
CA LEU A 379 -5.13 -3.60 15.45
C LEU A 379 -6.14 -2.61 16.01
N GLN A 380 -6.17 -2.46 17.32
CA GLN A 380 -7.02 -1.49 17.98
C GLN A 380 -6.30 -0.95 19.22
N VAL A 381 -6.22 0.37 19.32
CA VAL A 381 -5.87 1.05 20.57
C VAL A 381 -7.06 1.86 21.05
N THR A 382 -7.32 1.83 22.36
CA THR A 382 -8.35 2.63 23.04
C THR A 382 -7.77 3.32 24.26
N ALA A 383 -8.39 4.42 24.70
CA ALA A 383 -8.11 5.08 25.96
C ALA A 383 -9.40 5.71 26.52
N ASP A 384 -9.37 6.13 27.78
CA ASP A 384 -10.53 6.72 28.48
C ASP A 384 -10.85 8.14 28.00
N ASN A 385 -9.82 8.89 27.59
CA ASN A 385 -9.91 10.31 27.25
C ASN A 385 -9.49 10.64 25.80
N TYR A 386 -9.26 9.60 24.99
CA TYR A 386 -8.95 9.74 23.57
C TYR A 386 -9.83 8.81 22.75
N GLU A 387 -10.22 9.27 21.57
CA GLU A 387 -10.81 8.35 20.60
C GLU A 387 -9.78 7.28 20.20
N GLY A 388 -10.24 6.04 20.10
CA GLY A 388 -9.38 4.92 19.73
C GLY A 388 -9.02 4.92 18.24
N HIS A 389 -7.90 4.29 17.91
CA HIS A 389 -7.46 4.08 16.53
C HIS A 389 -7.53 2.59 16.20
N ILE A 390 -8.05 2.26 15.03
CA ILE A 390 -7.99 0.93 14.44
C ILE A 390 -7.03 0.99 13.25
N ASN A 391 -6.22 -0.05 13.10
CA ASN A 391 -5.31 -0.18 11.97
C ASN A 391 -5.23 -1.66 11.55
N LYS A 392 -4.58 -1.96 10.43
CA LYS A 392 -4.44 -3.32 9.94
C LYS A 392 -3.08 -3.53 9.29
N VAL A 393 -2.57 -4.74 9.41
CA VAL A 393 -1.38 -5.20 8.70
C VAL A 393 -1.79 -6.29 7.73
N LYS A 394 -1.50 -6.08 6.45
CA LYS A 394 -1.66 -7.10 5.41
C LYS A 394 -0.30 -7.75 5.15
N THR A 395 -0.25 -9.07 5.27
CA THR A 395 0.94 -9.88 4.95
C THR A 395 0.58 -10.84 3.83
N LYS A 396 1.30 -10.74 2.71
CA LYS A 396 1.20 -11.66 1.58
C LYS A 396 1.82 -13.00 1.95
N ILE A 397 1.33 -14.06 1.33
CA ILE A 397 1.93 -15.39 1.44
C ILE A 397 2.73 -15.66 0.15
N ASP A 398 3.94 -16.18 0.30
CA ASP A 398 4.75 -16.64 -0.81
C ASP A 398 4.35 -18.08 -1.14
N PHE A 399 3.65 -18.23 -2.26
CA PHE A 399 3.23 -19.53 -2.79
C PHE A 399 4.31 -20.19 -3.67
N GLY A 400 5.45 -19.53 -3.87
CA GLY A 400 6.45 -19.92 -4.87
C GLY A 400 5.94 -19.80 -6.31
N ASP A 401 6.60 -20.51 -7.24
CA ASP A 401 6.29 -20.48 -8.69
C ASP A 401 5.04 -21.30 -9.07
N VAL A 402 4.02 -21.34 -8.22
CA VAL A 402 2.79 -22.11 -8.48
C VAL A 402 1.97 -21.41 -9.56
N GLU A 403 1.69 -22.13 -10.64
CA GLU A 403 0.80 -21.68 -11.71
C GLU A 403 -0.37 -22.66 -11.95
N VAL A 404 -1.56 -22.11 -12.17
CA VAL A 404 -2.81 -22.86 -12.42
C VAL A 404 -3.35 -22.62 -13.83
N ASP A 405 -4.06 -23.61 -14.37
CA ASP A 405 -4.72 -23.51 -15.68
C ASP A 405 -5.97 -22.61 -15.65
N GLY A 406 -6.55 -22.46 -14.46
CA GLY A 406 -7.59 -21.47 -14.21
C GLY A 406 -7.96 -21.32 -12.75
N VAL A 407 -8.62 -20.19 -12.46
CA VAL A 407 -9.15 -19.87 -11.14
C VAL A 407 -10.66 -19.63 -11.24
N ILE A 408 -11.39 -20.17 -10.26
CA ILE A 408 -12.79 -19.87 -10.02
C ILE A 408 -12.87 -19.08 -8.71
N ALA A 409 -13.06 -17.77 -8.80
CA ALA A 409 -13.22 -16.87 -7.68
C ALA A 409 -14.71 -16.57 -7.45
N LEU A 410 -15.21 -16.91 -6.26
CA LEU A 410 -16.62 -16.80 -5.90
C LEU A 410 -16.80 -15.93 -4.67
N ASP A 411 -17.61 -14.89 -4.83
CA ASP A 411 -18.21 -14.18 -3.72
C ASP A 411 -19.18 -15.10 -2.95
N VAL A 412 -18.94 -15.22 -1.65
CA VAL A 412 -19.72 -16.05 -0.71
C VAL A 412 -20.29 -15.23 0.45
N THR A 413 -20.57 -13.94 0.21
CA THR A 413 -21.28 -13.09 1.16
C THR A 413 -22.76 -13.50 1.29
N ASN A 414 -23.43 -12.97 2.31
CA ASN A 414 -24.82 -13.31 2.56
C ASN A 414 -25.78 -12.76 1.48
N SER A 415 -25.42 -11.71 0.72
CA SER A 415 -26.20 -11.21 -0.44
C SER A 415 -26.27 -12.25 -1.56
N MET A 416 -25.19 -12.99 -1.77
CA MET A 416 -25.09 -14.05 -2.78
C MET A 416 -25.96 -15.28 -2.48
N LYS A 417 -26.46 -15.43 -1.25
CA LYS A 417 -27.22 -16.61 -0.79
C LYS A 417 -28.37 -17.07 -1.72
N PRO A 418 -29.21 -16.20 -2.30
CA PRO A 418 -30.27 -16.60 -3.22
C PRO A 418 -29.75 -17.21 -4.53
N MET A 419 -28.54 -16.84 -4.95
CA MET A 419 -27.96 -17.19 -6.26
C MET A 419 -26.85 -18.23 -6.18
N LEU A 420 -26.15 -18.34 -5.04
CA LEU A 420 -24.94 -19.15 -4.87
C LEU A 420 -25.14 -20.62 -5.28
N ASN A 421 -26.23 -21.27 -4.86
CA ASN A 421 -26.53 -22.65 -5.23
C ASN A 421 -26.71 -22.86 -6.74
N SER A 422 -27.24 -21.84 -7.44
CA SER A 422 -27.39 -21.90 -8.89
C SER A 422 -26.05 -21.69 -9.59
N ILE A 423 -25.22 -20.79 -9.06
CA ILE A 423 -23.85 -20.55 -9.55
C ILE A 423 -23.01 -21.81 -9.39
N ILE A 424 -22.98 -22.42 -8.20
CA ILE A 424 -22.28 -23.69 -7.93
C ILE A 424 -22.71 -24.76 -8.93
N ARG A 425 -24.01 -24.91 -9.20
CA ARG A 425 -24.50 -25.89 -10.18
C ARG A 425 -23.94 -25.66 -11.58
N VAL A 426 -23.86 -24.40 -12.03
CA VAL A 426 -23.30 -24.04 -13.34
C VAL A 426 -21.80 -24.28 -13.37
N VAL A 427 -21.07 -23.85 -12.34
CA VAL A 427 -19.62 -24.04 -12.22
C VAL A 427 -19.26 -25.53 -12.24
N LYS A 428 -19.97 -26.36 -11.48
CA LYS A 428 -19.77 -27.82 -11.49
C LYS A 428 -19.93 -28.41 -12.90
N LYS A 429 -20.95 -27.96 -13.64
CA LYS A 429 -21.15 -28.40 -15.01
C LYS A 429 -19.98 -28.01 -15.91
N LEU A 430 -19.49 -26.77 -15.79
CA LEU A 430 -18.34 -26.29 -16.56
C LEU A 430 -17.06 -27.08 -16.24
N LEU A 431 -16.81 -27.40 -14.97
CA LEU A 431 -15.68 -28.24 -14.58
C LEU A 431 -15.78 -29.64 -15.19
N ILE A 432 -16.94 -30.31 -15.08
CA ILE A 432 -17.14 -31.64 -15.66
C ILE A 432 -16.93 -31.62 -17.18
N GLU A 433 -17.46 -30.61 -17.88
CA GLU A 433 -17.29 -30.47 -19.32
C GLU A 433 -15.84 -30.14 -19.71
N GLY A 434 -15.15 -29.30 -18.94
CA GLY A 434 -13.75 -28.96 -19.17
C GLY A 434 -12.84 -30.17 -19.04
N PHE A 435 -12.92 -30.89 -17.90
CA PHE A 435 -12.11 -32.08 -17.64
C PHE A 435 -12.39 -33.24 -18.60
N ALA A 436 -13.61 -33.33 -19.15
CA ALA A 436 -13.95 -34.38 -20.12
C ALA A 436 -13.33 -34.17 -21.52
N ASN A 437 -12.93 -32.93 -21.85
CA ASN A 437 -12.48 -32.55 -23.19
C ASN A 437 -10.96 -32.35 -23.29
N GLU A 438 -10.23 -32.44 -22.19
CA GLU A 438 -8.79 -32.21 -22.15
C GLU A 438 -7.99 -33.52 -22.12
N GLU A 439 -6.88 -33.56 -22.86
CA GLU A 439 -5.96 -34.71 -22.85
C GLU A 439 -5.12 -34.78 -21.56
N GLN A 440 -5.03 -33.68 -20.82
CA GLN A 440 -4.34 -33.56 -19.53
C GLN A 440 -5.30 -32.96 -18.49
N PRO A 441 -5.23 -33.41 -17.22
CA PRO A 441 -6.08 -32.87 -16.16
C PRO A 441 -5.71 -31.41 -15.88
N LEU A 442 -6.71 -30.55 -15.79
CA LEU A 442 -6.54 -29.11 -15.54
C LEU A 442 -6.24 -28.88 -14.07
N PHE A 443 -5.14 -28.20 -13.73
CA PHE A 443 -4.86 -27.79 -12.37
C PHE A 443 -5.64 -26.50 -12.07
N ILE A 444 -6.72 -26.60 -11.30
CA ILE A 444 -7.67 -25.50 -11.04
C ILE A 444 -7.62 -25.09 -9.57
N ALA A 445 -7.72 -23.79 -9.32
CA ALA A 445 -7.95 -23.26 -7.98
C ALA A 445 -9.38 -22.73 -7.82
N ILE A 446 -9.98 -22.97 -6.65
CA ILE A 446 -11.24 -22.38 -6.20
C ILE A 446 -10.90 -21.42 -5.06
N VAL A 447 -11.28 -20.16 -5.26
CA VAL A 447 -11.09 -19.09 -4.28
C VAL A 447 -12.46 -18.60 -3.85
N SER A 448 -12.67 -18.44 -2.55
CA SER A 448 -13.84 -17.74 -2.03
C SER A 448 -13.41 -16.40 -1.43
N PHE A 449 -14.29 -15.39 -1.50
CA PHE A 449 -14.00 -14.10 -0.87
C PHE A 449 -15.25 -13.44 -0.29
N ARG A 450 -15.00 -12.57 0.68
CA ARG A 450 -15.96 -11.64 1.29
C ARG A 450 -15.25 -10.30 1.46
N ASP A 451 -14.90 -9.94 2.69
CA ASP A 451 -14.06 -8.80 3.03
C ASP A 451 -12.56 -9.12 2.88
N GLU A 452 -11.69 -8.12 3.04
CA GLU A 452 -10.24 -8.25 2.79
C GLU A 452 -9.56 -9.28 3.68
N ASN A 453 -10.10 -9.54 4.86
CA ASN A 453 -9.63 -10.56 5.80
C ASN A 453 -10.32 -11.92 5.61
N GLU A 454 -11.04 -12.13 4.50
CA GLU A 454 -11.76 -13.37 4.19
C GLU A 454 -11.57 -13.84 2.73
N ILE A 455 -10.37 -13.72 2.18
CA ILE A 455 -9.99 -14.30 0.87
C ILE A 455 -9.36 -15.68 1.11
N LYS A 456 -10.04 -16.75 0.71
CA LYS A 456 -9.68 -18.14 1.05
C LYS A 456 -9.40 -19.02 -0.15
N LEU A 457 -8.41 -19.90 -0.02
CA LEU A 457 -8.17 -21.01 -0.93
C LEU A 457 -9.03 -22.21 -0.50
N GLU A 458 -10.04 -22.53 -1.29
CA GLU A 458 -10.97 -23.63 -1.00
C GLU A 458 -10.44 -24.96 -1.54
N ALA A 459 -9.77 -24.92 -2.69
CA ALA A 459 -9.03 -26.03 -3.27
C ALA A 459 -8.04 -25.52 -4.35
N ALA A 460 -6.93 -26.23 -4.53
CA ALA A 460 -6.06 -26.12 -5.70
C ALA A 460 -5.60 -27.53 -6.08
N THR A 461 -6.16 -28.08 -7.16
CA THR A 461 -5.98 -29.50 -7.51
C THR A 461 -6.34 -29.79 -8.96
N ASP A 462 -5.80 -30.89 -9.49
CA ASP A 462 -6.16 -31.49 -10.77
C ASP A 462 -7.15 -32.66 -10.62
N ASP A 463 -7.62 -32.91 -9.38
CA ASP A 463 -8.65 -33.89 -9.06
C ASP A 463 -10.06 -33.26 -9.09
N LEU A 464 -10.86 -33.67 -10.08
CA LEU A 464 -12.23 -33.18 -10.24
C LEU A 464 -13.11 -33.43 -9.01
N ASP A 465 -12.99 -34.58 -8.34
CA ASP A 465 -13.84 -34.91 -7.20
C ASP A 465 -13.53 -33.99 -6.01
N LEU A 466 -12.25 -33.65 -5.80
CA LEU A 466 -11.84 -32.68 -4.78
C LEU A 466 -12.40 -31.27 -5.08
N LEU A 467 -12.34 -30.82 -6.34
CA LEU A 467 -12.93 -29.54 -6.76
C LEU A 467 -14.44 -29.50 -6.53
N LEU A 468 -15.14 -30.57 -6.90
CA LEU A 468 -16.60 -30.67 -6.72
C LEU A 468 -16.97 -30.68 -5.22
N MET A 469 -16.19 -31.36 -4.38
CA MET A 469 -16.39 -31.35 -2.92
C MET A 469 -16.14 -29.97 -2.30
N ALA A 470 -15.12 -29.23 -2.77
CA ALA A 470 -14.88 -27.87 -2.30
C ALA A 470 -16.08 -26.96 -2.60
N LEU A 471 -16.62 -27.02 -3.83
CA LEU A 471 -17.82 -26.26 -4.20
C LEU A 471 -19.06 -26.63 -3.38
N GLU A 472 -19.18 -27.87 -2.90
CA GLU A 472 -20.30 -28.31 -2.06
C GLU A 472 -20.27 -27.75 -0.64
N ARG A 473 -19.08 -27.39 -0.15
CA ARG A 473 -18.87 -26.86 1.19
C ARG A 473 -19.05 -25.34 1.28
N LEU A 474 -19.14 -24.66 0.13
CA LEU A 474 -19.32 -23.22 0.11
C LEU A 474 -20.69 -22.82 0.67
N GLU A 475 -20.66 -21.95 1.67
CA GLU A 475 -21.85 -21.39 2.30
C GLU A 475 -21.81 -19.86 2.27
N ALA A 476 -22.92 -19.28 1.80
CA ALA A 476 -23.14 -17.84 1.85
C ALA A 476 -23.31 -17.39 3.30
N SER A 477 -22.41 -16.55 3.78
CA SER A 477 -22.42 -15.99 5.13
C SER A 477 -21.60 -14.70 5.17
N GLY A 478 -21.65 -13.96 6.29
CA GLY A 478 -20.87 -12.72 6.42
C GLY A 478 -21.22 -11.66 5.35
N GLY A 479 -20.34 -10.66 5.20
CA GLY A 479 -20.39 -9.70 4.09
C GLY A 479 -21.69 -8.91 3.96
N GLY A 480 -22.18 -8.35 5.06
CA GLY A 480 -23.45 -7.61 5.08
C GLY A 480 -23.38 -6.17 4.60
N LEU A 481 -22.20 -5.65 4.24
CA LEU A 481 -21.96 -4.27 3.83
C LEU A 481 -21.06 -4.26 2.60
N CYS A 482 -21.57 -3.77 1.48
CA CYS A 482 -20.73 -3.36 0.35
C CYS A 482 -19.90 -2.13 0.73
N PRO A 483 -18.68 -1.96 0.20
CA PRO A 483 -18.00 -2.81 -0.82
C PRO A 483 -17.22 -4.02 -0.25
N GLU A 484 -16.76 -4.93 -1.13
CA GLU A 484 -16.08 -6.21 -0.79
C GLU A 484 -14.68 -6.35 -1.43
N ALA A 485 -13.94 -7.41 -1.09
CA ALA A 485 -12.55 -7.66 -1.52
C ALA A 485 -12.42 -8.27 -2.93
N SER A 486 -13.34 -7.91 -3.83
CA SER A 486 -13.40 -8.44 -5.20
C SER A 486 -12.13 -8.14 -6.01
N ALA A 487 -11.54 -6.95 -5.87
CA ALA A 487 -10.32 -6.59 -6.57
C ALA A 487 -9.10 -7.34 -6.02
N GLN A 488 -8.95 -7.42 -4.69
CA GLN A 488 -7.84 -8.12 -4.05
C GLN A 488 -7.86 -9.62 -4.37
N ALA A 489 -9.03 -10.26 -4.25
CA ALA A 489 -9.19 -11.67 -4.62
C ALA A 489 -8.88 -11.93 -6.09
N SER A 490 -9.32 -11.02 -6.97
CA SER A 490 -9.02 -11.11 -8.40
C SER A 490 -7.53 -10.96 -8.70
N LEU A 491 -6.84 -10.04 -8.02
CA LEU A 491 -5.42 -9.81 -8.21
C LEU A 491 -4.59 -11.04 -7.85
N ILE A 492 -4.87 -11.62 -6.67
CA ILE A 492 -4.23 -12.86 -6.23
C ILE A 492 -4.49 -13.97 -7.26
N ALA A 493 -5.73 -14.13 -7.71
CA ALA A 493 -6.09 -15.14 -8.70
C ALA A 493 -5.31 -14.99 -10.01
N VAL A 494 -5.33 -13.82 -10.65
CA VAL A 494 -4.73 -13.64 -11.99
C VAL A 494 -3.21 -13.72 -12.00
N LYS A 495 -2.53 -13.43 -10.87
CA LYS A 495 -1.08 -13.59 -10.73
C LYS A 495 -0.62 -15.03 -10.97
N HIS A 496 -1.41 -16.00 -10.52
CA HIS A 496 -1.07 -17.42 -10.62
C HIS A 496 -1.65 -18.13 -11.85
N ILE A 497 -2.42 -17.46 -12.71
CA ILE A 497 -2.94 -18.08 -13.93
C ILE A 497 -1.85 -18.15 -15.01
N LYS A 498 -1.72 -19.31 -15.67
CA LYS A 498 -0.82 -19.50 -16.82
C LYS A 498 -1.25 -18.65 -18.04
N PRO A 499 -0.33 -18.33 -18.97
CA PRO A 499 -0.70 -17.75 -20.26
C PRO A 499 -1.79 -18.56 -20.96
N ARG A 500 -2.84 -17.88 -21.43
CA ARG A 500 -4.04 -18.44 -22.09
C ARG A 500 -4.96 -19.28 -21.19
N GLY A 501 -4.72 -19.24 -19.88
CA GLY A 501 -5.58 -19.84 -18.86
C GLY A 501 -6.93 -19.12 -18.72
N SER A 502 -7.76 -19.58 -17.79
CA SER A 502 -9.14 -19.08 -17.61
C SER A 502 -9.37 -18.49 -16.22
N PHE A 503 -10.07 -17.36 -16.17
CA PHE A 503 -10.50 -16.73 -14.93
C PHE A 503 -12.03 -16.63 -14.90
N VAL A 504 -12.65 -17.35 -13.96
CA VAL A 504 -14.09 -17.27 -13.67
C VAL A 504 -14.26 -16.45 -12.41
N PHE A 505 -15.00 -15.35 -12.50
CA PHE A 505 -15.19 -14.42 -11.39
C PHE A 505 -16.67 -14.10 -11.20
N VAL A 506 -17.21 -14.30 -10.00
CA VAL A 506 -18.64 -14.08 -9.74
C VAL A 506 -18.83 -13.29 -8.45
N THR A 507 -19.53 -12.16 -8.54
CA THR A 507 -19.88 -11.29 -7.39
C THR A 507 -21.14 -10.46 -7.67
N ASP A 508 -21.80 -10.03 -6.60
CA ASP A 508 -22.88 -9.04 -6.65
C ASP A 508 -22.50 -7.67 -6.04
N SER A 509 -21.20 -7.44 -5.77
CA SER A 509 -20.70 -6.23 -5.13
C SER A 509 -19.70 -5.45 -6.00
N LEU A 510 -19.41 -4.21 -5.58
CA LEU A 510 -18.30 -3.40 -6.09
C LEU A 510 -17.08 -3.57 -5.18
N PRO A 511 -15.84 -3.41 -5.71
CA PRO A 511 -14.64 -3.40 -4.88
C PRO A 511 -14.56 -2.14 -4.01
N TYR A 512 -13.72 -2.16 -2.96
CA TYR A 512 -13.47 -0.98 -2.11
C TYR A 512 -12.93 0.22 -2.89
N ASP A 513 -13.41 1.44 -2.65
CA ASP A 513 -12.88 2.67 -3.26
C ASP A 513 -11.67 3.21 -2.46
N ASN A 514 -10.53 2.55 -2.63
CA ASN A 514 -9.26 2.91 -2.00
C ASN A 514 -8.07 2.80 -2.96
N ALA A 515 -6.91 3.34 -2.57
CA ALA A 515 -5.70 3.36 -3.39
C ALA A 515 -5.20 1.95 -3.76
N GLU A 516 -5.36 0.98 -2.85
CA GLU A 516 -4.92 -0.39 -3.07
C GLU A 516 -5.76 -1.07 -4.15
N THR A 517 -7.08 -0.89 -4.12
CA THR A 517 -7.99 -1.37 -5.17
C THR A 517 -7.65 -0.76 -6.53
N GLU A 518 -7.42 0.56 -6.61
CA GLU A 518 -7.06 1.21 -7.89
C GLU A 518 -5.78 0.62 -8.48
N ALA A 519 -4.75 0.39 -7.64
CA ALA A 519 -3.52 -0.27 -8.06
C ALA A 519 -3.78 -1.72 -8.50
N ALA A 520 -4.58 -2.47 -7.73
CA ALA A 520 -4.93 -3.85 -8.04
C ALA A 520 -5.67 -3.98 -9.38
N LEU A 521 -6.65 -3.11 -9.66
CA LEU A 521 -7.41 -3.12 -10.92
C LEU A 521 -6.52 -2.82 -12.13
N ALA A 522 -5.59 -1.88 -12.00
CA ALA A 522 -4.61 -1.58 -13.05
C ALA A 522 -3.69 -2.79 -13.32
N GLU A 523 -3.21 -3.44 -12.26
CA GLU A 523 -2.37 -4.64 -12.37
C GLU A 523 -3.14 -5.84 -12.95
N ILE A 524 -4.39 -6.05 -12.55
CA ILE A 524 -5.27 -7.09 -13.09
C ILE A 524 -5.45 -6.93 -14.61
N ALA A 525 -5.82 -5.72 -15.06
CA ALA A 525 -6.03 -5.44 -16.48
C ALA A 525 -4.77 -5.74 -17.31
N GLN A 526 -3.61 -5.38 -16.76
CA GLN A 526 -2.32 -5.64 -17.37
C GLN A 526 -2.01 -7.14 -17.45
N LEU A 527 -2.16 -7.89 -16.34
CA LEU A 527 -1.90 -9.32 -16.28
C LEU A 527 -2.81 -10.11 -17.23
N ILE A 528 -4.09 -9.74 -17.31
CA ILE A 528 -5.04 -10.35 -18.25
C ILE A 528 -4.57 -10.16 -19.71
N SER A 529 -4.13 -8.95 -20.07
CA SER A 529 -3.64 -8.64 -21.40
C SER A 529 -2.33 -9.37 -21.72
N ASP A 530 -1.34 -9.31 -20.82
CA ASP A 530 0.01 -9.86 -21.04
C ASP A 530 -0.03 -11.38 -21.18
N LYS A 531 -0.90 -12.04 -20.41
CA LYS A 531 -1.06 -13.49 -20.40
C LYS A 531 -2.16 -14.00 -21.33
N ASP A 532 -2.91 -13.14 -22.04
CA ASP A 532 -4.08 -13.55 -22.86
C ASP A 532 -5.09 -14.40 -22.06
N ILE A 533 -5.37 -14.00 -20.81
CA ILE A 533 -6.27 -14.74 -19.90
C ILE A 533 -7.72 -14.63 -20.41
N LYS A 534 -8.40 -15.77 -20.51
CA LYS A 534 -9.83 -15.84 -20.85
C LYS A 534 -10.67 -15.53 -19.62
N VAL A 535 -11.33 -14.38 -19.63
CA VAL A 535 -12.14 -13.93 -18.48
C VAL A 535 -13.62 -14.22 -18.71
N PHE A 536 -14.27 -14.84 -17.74
CA PHE A 536 -15.72 -14.95 -17.62
C PHE A 536 -16.14 -14.36 -16.27
N ALA A 537 -16.63 -13.11 -16.30
CA ALA A 537 -16.94 -12.34 -15.10
C ALA A 537 -18.41 -11.85 -15.08
N PRO A 538 -19.39 -12.72 -14.78
CA PRO A 538 -20.77 -12.27 -14.56
C PRO A 538 -20.86 -11.45 -13.25
N ILE A 539 -20.90 -10.12 -13.40
CA ILE A 539 -21.07 -9.17 -12.29
C ILE A 539 -22.50 -8.65 -12.32
N LYS A 540 -23.20 -8.76 -11.18
CA LYS A 540 -24.54 -8.18 -11.02
C LYS A 540 -24.59 -7.36 -9.73
N VAL A 541 -24.22 -6.09 -9.83
CA VAL A 541 -24.19 -5.20 -8.67
C VAL A 541 -25.59 -5.03 -8.07
N ASP A 542 -25.77 -5.33 -6.77
CA ASP A 542 -27.00 -5.02 -6.04
C ASP A 542 -27.22 -3.50 -6.05
N SER A 543 -28.46 -3.07 -6.34
CA SER A 543 -28.89 -1.67 -6.21
C SER A 543 -28.53 -1.03 -4.88
N ASN A 544 -28.56 -1.78 -3.78
CA ASN A 544 -28.19 -1.29 -2.46
C ASN A 544 -26.68 -0.99 -2.32
N CYS A 545 -25.86 -1.50 -3.25
CA CYS A 545 -24.42 -1.26 -3.32
C CYS A 545 -24.06 -0.11 -4.28
N ILE A 546 -25.04 0.47 -4.99
CA ILE A 546 -24.82 1.56 -5.95
C ILE A 546 -24.99 2.95 -5.28
N ASP A 547 -25.81 3.06 -4.23
CA ASP A 547 -26.16 4.35 -3.63
C ASP A 547 -25.07 5.01 -2.78
N ASN A 548 -23.95 4.31 -2.49
CA ASN A 548 -22.81 4.86 -1.73
C ASN A 548 -21.62 5.33 -2.61
N LEU A 549 -21.73 5.26 -3.94
CA LEU A 549 -20.63 5.54 -4.88
C LEU A 549 -21.05 6.39 -6.09
N LYS A 550 -22.01 7.31 -5.92
CA LYS A 550 -22.31 8.31 -6.96
C LYS A 550 -21.25 9.39 -7.05
#